data_AF-A0A0H4X494-F1
#
_entry.id   AF-A0A0H4X494-F1
#
_cell.length_a   1.000
_cell.length_b   1.000
_cell.length_c   1.000
_cell.angle_alpha   90.00
_cell.angle_beta   90.00
_cell.angle_gamma   90.00
#
_symmetry.space_group_name_H-M   'P 1'
#
loop_
_entity.id
_entity.type
_entity.pdbx_description
1 polymer ?
#
loop_
_entity_poly.entity_id
_entity_poly.type
_entity_poly.pdbx_seq_one_letter_code
_entity_poly.pdbx_strand_id
1 'polypeptide(L)'
;MSTDSKATATQALLSLCQDRMRWRTELTPERVKDLLSQGADVHGRGDYGSTPLHFAVLAPYQREHPLPSVDVVRTLLEAGADPNARDDHAQTPLLRALPYDKDSAEQEERALEIMKVLRSAGATASSDIQDAGGAAFRMGGLRVYQELLDAGAPINARDGVDATPLHQAASYGHVSIAEVLLSRGAEVNALDGLGRTPLGAVLRARANRWLKDPKRIAEFQALGALLERAGGQPRVPFARSEDPFAPFPIDMAALSAAAPDGKLSFTHDVGSAQEFATGLHGYGEPEKPLDYLAALRSVLDAPPRHVRLQGPLTLNRPFFHHGDLEVDGHLDIQRPFAVTGNLIVHGVLRDCGNDSLINVLGDVRCHALYTDGELNVRGDIHARDVVLGYYNDHVLSAGAIHARVVIEDDHSVDASVHAQHHFDMDTYQQGYGDGVSERLRELFVDEVFQEDEDGQLDRGEVFYRIREGLPLFRA
;
A
#
# COMPACT_ATOMS: atom_id res chain seq x y z
N MET A 1 -46.51 -10.52 -12.90
CA MET A 1 -45.88 -9.48 -12.05
C MET A 1 -45.25 -8.44 -12.96
N SER A 2 -45.43 -7.15 -12.69
CA SER A 2 -44.80 -6.06 -13.46
C SER A 2 -43.28 -6.05 -13.23
N THR A 3 -42.54 -5.44 -14.15
CA THR A 3 -41.09 -5.19 -14.03
C THR A 3 -40.74 -4.43 -12.74
N ASP A 4 -41.57 -3.45 -12.38
CA ASP A 4 -41.39 -2.62 -11.17
C ASP A 4 -41.51 -3.41 -9.87
N SER A 5 -42.36 -4.45 -9.86
CA SER A 5 -42.51 -5.33 -8.71
C SER A 5 -41.27 -6.18 -8.45
N LYS A 6 -40.59 -6.64 -9.51
CA LYS A 6 -39.35 -7.44 -9.40
C LYS A 6 -38.16 -6.60 -8.97
N ALA A 7 -38.04 -5.38 -9.53
CA ALA A 7 -37.00 -4.43 -9.13
C ALA A 7 -37.13 -4.05 -7.64
N THR A 8 -38.36 -3.78 -7.19
CA THR A 8 -38.65 -3.51 -5.78
C THR A 8 -38.27 -4.69 -4.87
N ALA A 9 -38.62 -5.92 -5.25
CA ALA A 9 -38.28 -7.12 -4.48
C ALA A 9 -36.76 -7.36 -4.40
N THR A 10 -36.04 -7.11 -5.50
CA THR A 10 -34.57 -7.20 -5.56
C THR A 10 -33.91 -6.18 -4.64
N GLN A 11 -34.36 -4.92 -4.68
CA GLN A 11 -33.85 -3.87 -3.81
C GLN A 11 -34.14 -4.18 -2.33
N ALA A 12 -35.30 -4.75 -2.02
CA ALA A 12 -35.65 -5.17 -0.67
C ALA A 12 -34.73 -6.29 -0.16
N LEU A 13 -34.41 -7.28 -1.00
CA LEU A 13 -33.46 -8.34 -0.67
C LEU A 13 -32.06 -7.78 -0.42
N LEU A 14 -31.55 -6.94 -1.32
CA LEU A 14 -30.25 -6.29 -1.17
C LEU A 14 -30.17 -5.45 0.10
N SER A 15 -31.15 -4.58 0.34
CA SER A 15 -31.22 -3.74 1.54
C SER A 15 -31.22 -4.57 2.82
N LEU A 16 -31.94 -5.69 2.83
CA LEU A 16 -31.99 -6.58 3.99
C LEU A 16 -30.65 -7.28 4.25
N CYS A 17 -29.96 -7.71 3.18
CA CYS A 17 -28.64 -8.31 3.31
C CYS A 17 -27.55 -7.29 3.68
N GLN A 18 -27.64 -6.05 3.20
CA GLN A 18 -26.68 -4.97 3.48
C GLN A 18 -26.76 -4.47 4.93
N ASP A 19 -27.96 -4.33 5.47
CA ASP A 19 -28.16 -3.80 6.82
C ASP A 19 -28.04 -4.90 7.89
N ARG A 20 -26.84 -4.99 8.46
CA ARG A 20 -26.50 -5.98 9.50
C ARG A 20 -27.30 -5.84 10.77
N MET A 21 -27.82 -4.65 11.09
CA MET A 21 -28.61 -4.46 12.30
C MET A 21 -29.96 -5.18 12.20
N ARG A 22 -30.45 -5.35 10.98
CA ARG A 22 -31.71 -6.05 10.68
C ARG A 22 -31.56 -7.57 10.61
N TRP A 23 -30.33 -8.10 10.57
CA TRP A 23 -30.13 -9.54 10.40
C TRP A 23 -30.72 -10.40 11.51
N ARG A 24 -30.66 -9.93 12.77
CA ARG A 24 -31.18 -10.69 13.92
C ARG A 24 -32.68 -10.92 13.87
N THR A 25 -33.42 -10.02 13.23
CA THR A 25 -34.89 -9.96 13.32
C THR A 25 -35.57 -10.15 11.98
N GLU A 26 -34.93 -9.77 10.88
CA GLU A 26 -35.58 -9.69 9.56
C GLU A 26 -34.92 -10.57 8.50
N LEU A 27 -33.59 -10.80 8.55
CA LEU A 27 -32.92 -11.66 7.57
C LEU A 27 -33.06 -13.14 7.96
N THR A 28 -34.22 -13.71 7.70
CA THR A 28 -34.51 -15.13 7.91
C THR A 28 -34.63 -15.89 6.57
N PRO A 29 -34.43 -17.22 6.57
CA PRO A 29 -34.67 -18.05 5.39
C PRO A 29 -36.05 -17.86 4.77
N GLU A 30 -37.09 -17.72 5.60
CA GLU A 30 -38.48 -17.54 5.17
C GLU A 30 -38.65 -16.20 4.47
N ARG A 31 -38.05 -15.13 5.01
CA ARG A 31 -38.11 -13.81 4.41
C ARG A 31 -37.39 -13.75 3.08
N VAL A 32 -36.24 -14.42 2.96
CA VAL A 32 -35.52 -14.56 1.68
C VAL A 32 -36.37 -15.32 0.66
N LYS A 33 -36.95 -16.47 1.04
CA LYS A 33 -37.84 -17.27 0.17
C LYS A 33 -39.06 -16.46 -0.31
N ASP A 34 -39.66 -15.67 0.56
CA ASP A 34 -40.77 -14.78 0.23
C ASP A 34 -40.37 -13.73 -0.84
N LEU A 35 -39.26 -13.02 -0.63
CA LEU A 35 -38.76 -12.02 -1.60
C LEU A 35 -38.40 -12.65 -2.95
N LEU A 36 -37.80 -13.84 -2.95
CA LEU A 36 -37.51 -14.60 -4.17
C LEU A 36 -38.80 -15.04 -4.88
N SER A 37 -39.84 -15.44 -4.14
CA SER A 37 -41.17 -15.76 -4.71
C SER A 37 -41.85 -14.54 -5.35
N GLN A 38 -41.52 -13.34 -4.86
CA GLN A 38 -41.90 -12.05 -5.45
C GLN A 38 -40.99 -11.64 -6.62
N GLY A 39 -40.11 -12.53 -7.08
CA GLY A 39 -39.26 -12.31 -8.25
C GLY A 39 -38.06 -11.41 -7.99
N ALA A 40 -37.58 -11.32 -6.74
CA ALA A 40 -36.26 -10.75 -6.44
C ALA A 40 -35.17 -11.51 -7.21
N ASP A 41 -34.23 -10.78 -7.79
CA ASP A 41 -33.06 -11.36 -8.43
C ASP A 41 -32.01 -11.74 -7.37
N VAL A 42 -31.74 -13.05 -7.26
CA VAL A 42 -30.72 -13.59 -6.35
C VAL A 42 -29.29 -13.16 -6.72
N HIS A 43 -29.09 -12.66 -7.94
CA HIS A 43 -27.83 -12.12 -8.46
C HIS A 43 -27.81 -10.59 -8.53
N GLY A 44 -28.83 -9.91 -7.97
CA GLY A 44 -28.88 -8.45 -7.94
C GLY A 44 -27.60 -7.85 -7.39
N ARG A 45 -27.12 -6.75 -7.97
CA ARG A 45 -25.89 -6.07 -7.55
C ARG A 45 -26.23 -4.87 -6.67
N GLY A 46 -25.76 -4.90 -5.43
CA GLY A 46 -25.80 -3.75 -4.51
C GLY A 46 -24.49 -2.98 -4.55
N ASP A 47 -24.16 -2.39 -3.40
CA ASP A 47 -22.93 -1.61 -3.21
C ASP A 47 -21.68 -2.42 -3.56
N TYR A 48 -20.74 -1.78 -4.26
CA TYR A 48 -19.51 -2.41 -4.76
C TYR A 48 -19.75 -3.66 -5.60
N GLY A 49 -20.92 -3.77 -6.24
CA GLY A 49 -21.27 -4.90 -7.08
C GLY A 49 -21.52 -6.20 -6.33
N SER A 50 -21.65 -6.15 -5.00
CA SER A 50 -21.89 -7.32 -4.16
C SER A 50 -23.29 -7.89 -4.37
N THR A 51 -23.39 -9.21 -4.43
CA THR A 51 -24.68 -9.94 -4.50
C THR A 51 -25.26 -10.20 -3.11
N PRO A 52 -26.55 -10.60 -2.97
CA PRO A 52 -27.11 -11.04 -1.68
C PRO A 52 -26.24 -12.09 -0.98
N LEU A 53 -25.64 -13.01 -1.74
CA LEU A 53 -24.75 -14.03 -1.19
C LEU A 53 -23.44 -13.45 -0.65
N HIS A 54 -22.85 -12.44 -1.31
CA HIS A 54 -21.66 -11.75 -0.78
C HIS A 54 -21.95 -11.11 0.57
N PHE A 55 -23.11 -10.46 0.72
CA PHE A 55 -23.47 -9.81 1.97
C PHE A 55 -23.77 -10.83 3.07
N ALA A 56 -24.53 -11.88 2.76
CA ALA A 56 -25.00 -12.86 3.74
C ALA A 56 -23.89 -13.70 4.40
N VAL A 57 -22.66 -13.68 3.87
CA VAL A 57 -21.52 -14.42 4.40
C VAL A 57 -20.55 -13.57 5.22
N LEU A 58 -20.69 -12.24 5.21
CA LEU A 58 -19.68 -11.35 5.80
C LEU A 58 -19.56 -11.52 7.32
N ALA A 59 -18.33 -11.67 7.78
CA ALA A 59 -18.01 -11.65 9.20
C ALA A 59 -18.31 -10.28 9.85
N PRO A 60 -18.68 -10.24 11.14
CA PRO A 60 -18.95 -9.00 11.86
C PRO A 60 -17.69 -8.13 12.00
N TYR A 61 -17.78 -6.89 11.51
CA TYR A 61 -16.72 -5.88 11.69
C TYR A 61 -16.74 -5.28 13.10
N GLN A 62 -17.95 -5.06 13.64
CA GLN A 62 -18.18 -4.55 14.99
C GLN A 62 -18.74 -5.66 15.86
N ARG A 63 -18.49 -5.60 17.16
CA ARG A 63 -18.83 -6.68 18.11
C ARG A 63 -20.35 -6.88 18.26
N GLU A 64 -21.12 -5.82 18.02
CA GLU A 64 -22.57 -5.78 18.05
C GLU A 64 -23.23 -6.38 16.81
N HIS A 65 -22.52 -6.46 15.67
CA HIS A 65 -23.03 -7.05 14.46
C HIS A 65 -23.24 -8.56 14.65
N PRO A 66 -24.38 -9.11 14.21
CA PRO A 66 -24.62 -10.54 14.30
C PRO A 66 -23.71 -11.33 13.38
N LEU A 67 -23.45 -12.58 13.75
CA LEU A 67 -22.82 -13.54 12.85
C LEU A 67 -23.75 -13.89 11.69
N PRO A 68 -23.20 -14.14 10.48
CA PRO A 68 -23.96 -14.55 9.31
C PRO A 68 -24.72 -15.86 9.52
N SER A 69 -26.00 -15.92 9.12
CA SER A 69 -26.82 -17.11 9.25
C SER A 69 -26.52 -18.13 8.16
N VAL A 70 -26.08 -19.33 8.55
CA VAL A 70 -25.76 -20.43 7.62
C VAL A 70 -27.00 -20.88 6.85
N ASP A 71 -28.18 -20.84 7.47
CA ASP A 71 -29.44 -21.23 6.82
C ASP A 71 -29.86 -20.22 5.74
N VAL A 72 -29.57 -18.93 5.95
CA VAL A 72 -29.77 -17.89 4.92
C VAL A 72 -28.83 -18.13 3.74
N VAL A 73 -27.55 -18.42 4.01
CA VAL A 73 -26.57 -18.77 2.97
C VAL A 73 -27.04 -19.99 2.17
N ARG A 74 -27.48 -21.06 2.84
CA ARG A 74 -28.04 -22.26 2.18
C ARG A 74 -29.26 -21.91 1.33
N THR A 75 -30.18 -21.10 1.86
CA THR A 75 -31.39 -20.69 1.14
C THR A 75 -31.07 -19.92 -0.14
N LEU A 76 -30.08 -19.02 -0.11
CA LEU A 76 -29.63 -18.30 -1.30
C LEU A 76 -29.00 -19.25 -2.33
N LEU A 77 -28.16 -20.19 -1.89
CA LEU A 77 -27.56 -21.20 -2.78
C LEU A 77 -28.60 -22.14 -3.39
N GLU A 78 -29.57 -22.61 -2.61
CA GLU A 78 -30.71 -23.42 -3.09
C GLU A 78 -31.56 -22.66 -4.12
N ALA A 79 -31.63 -21.33 -4.00
CA ALA A 79 -32.29 -20.46 -4.96
C ALA A 79 -31.45 -20.17 -6.23
N GLY A 80 -30.26 -20.75 -6.34
CA GLY A 80 -29.38 -20.61 -7.50
C GLY A 80 -28.37 -19.47 -7.41
N ALA A 81 -28.15 -18.88 -6.23
CA ALA A 81 -27.07 -17.90 -6.05
C ALA A 81 -25.72 -18.50 -6.50
N ASP A 82 -24.96 -17.76 -7.31
CA ASP A 82 -23.66 -18.19 -7.80
C ASP A 82 -22.61 -18.05 -6.68
N PRO A 83 -22.05 -19.17 -6.16
CA PRO A 83 -21.05 -19.14 -5.10
C PRO A 83 -19.69 -18.60 -5.54
N ASN A 84 -19.46 -18.42 -6.86
CA ASN A 84 -18.24 -17.86 -7.43
C ASN A 84 -18.44 -16.48 -8.06
N ALA A 85 -19.61 -15.84 -7.85
CA ALA A 85 -19.87 -14.49 -8.32
C ALA A 85 -18.76 -13.53 -7.84
N ARG A 86 -18.44 -12.53 -8.66
CA ARG A 86 -17.43 -11.51 -8.34
C ARG A 86 -18.07 -10.13 -8.14
N ASP A 87 -17.66 -9.50 -7.05
CA ASP A 87 -17.93 -8.07 -6.80
C ASP A 87 -16.94 -7.16 -7.57
N ASP A 88 -17.04 -5.85 -7.38
CA ASP A 88 -16.22 -4.87 -8.10
C ASP A 88 -14.74 -4.89 -7.66
N HIS A 89 -14.42 -5.61 -6.58
CA HIS A 89 -13.06 -5.89 -6.10
C HIS A 89 -12.60 -7.31 -6.48
N ALA A 90 -13.32 -7.98 -7.40
CA ALA A 90 -13.08 -9.35 -7.82
C ALA A 90 -13.11 -10.39 -6.68
N GLN A 91 -13.72 -10.07 -5.53
CA GLN A 91 -13.83 -11.00 -4.41
C GLN A 91 -15.02 -11.94 -4.62
N THR A 92 -14.89 -13.19 -4.19
CA THR A 92 -15.98 -14.18 -4.17
C THR A 92 -16.63 -14.27 -2.79
N PRO A 93 -17.85 -14.82 -2.67
CA PRO A 93 -18.46 -15.11 -1.37
C PRO A 93 -17.55 -15.93 -0.43
N LEU A 94 -16.76 -16.86 -0.97
CA LEU A 94 -15.81 -17.65 -0.17
C LEU A 94 -14.76 -16.76 0.51
N LEU A 95 -14.22 -15.77 -0.21
CA LEU A 95 -13.23 -14.82 0.35
C LEU A 95 -13.89 -13.79 1.29
N ARG A 96 -15.12 -13.39 1.00
CA ARG A 96 -15.89 -12.49 1.88
C ARG A 96 -16.31 -13.14 3.21
N ALA A 97 -16.32 -14.48 3.30
CA ALA A 97 -16.64 -15.22 4.51
C ALA A 97 -15.52 -15.24 5.56
N LEU A 98 -14.32 -14.74 5.23
CA LEU A 98 -13.17 -14.76 6.14
C LEU A 98 -13.43 -13.90 7.40
N PRO A 99 -12.97 -14.37 8.58
CA PRO A 99 -13.17 -13.64 9.82
C PRO A 99 -12.39 -12.32 9.81
N TYR A 100 -12.99 -11.27 10.36
CA TYR A 100 -12.30 -9.98 10.53
C TYR A 100 -11.42 -10.00 11.78
N ASP A 101 -11.95 -10.55 12.89
CA ASP A 101 -11.19 -10.77 14.11
C ASP A 101 -10.59 -12.19 14.10
N LYS A 102 -9.28 -12.27 13.86
CA LYS A 102 -8.54 -13.53 13.82
C LYS A 102 -8.46 -14.25 15.16
N ASP A 103 -8.66 -13.54 16.26
CA ASP A 103 -8.58 -14.09 17.62
C ASP A 103 -9.98 -14.51 18.13
N SER A 104 -11.04 -14.24 17.36
CA SER A 104 -12.40 -14.67 17.66
C SER A 104 -12.67 -16.10 17.17
N ALA A 105 -12.65 -17.05 18.11
CA ALA A 105 -13.01 -18.44 17.85
C ALA A 105 -14.44 -18.59 17.28
N GLU A 106 -15.37 -17.72 17.70
CA GLU A 106 -16.76 -17.74 17.23
C GLU A 106 -16.86 -17.32 15.75
N GLN A 107 -16.13 -16.27 15.35
CA GLN A 107 -16.05 -15.88 13.94
C GLN A 107 -15.34 -16.95 13.11
N GLU A 108 -14.26 -17.53 13.63
CA GLU A 108 -13.52 -18.60 12.95
C GLU A 108 -14.43 -19.82 12.70
N GLU A 109 -15.15 -20.29 13.71
CA GLU A 109 -16.05 -21.44 13.58
C GLU A 109 -17.17 -21.17 12.58
N ARG A 110 -17.80 -19.98 12.64
CA ARG A 110 -18.84 -19.59 11.69
C ARG A 110 -18.33 -19.47 10.26
N ALA A 111 -17.15 -18.87 10.07
CA ALA A 111 -16.51 -18.75 8.77
C ALA A 111 -16.27 -20.15 8.16
N LEU A 112 -15.70 -21.08 8.94
CA LEU A 112 -15.45 -22.46 8.49
C LEU A 112 -16.73 -23.19 8.09
N GLU A 113 -17.82 -23.02 8.85
CA GLU A 113 -19.12 -23.61 8.51
C GLU A 113 -19.65 -23.07 7.17
N ILE A 114 -19.62 -21.75 6.99
CA ILE A 114 -20.05 -21.09 5.75
C ILE A 114 -19.18 -21.50 4.57
N MET A 115 -17.86 -21.52 4.73
CA MET A 115 -16.92 -21.93 3.67
C MET A 115 -17.18 -23.37 3.21
N LYS A 116 -17.52 -24.28 4.13
CA LYS A 116 -17.89 -25.67 3.79
C LYS A 116 -19.21 -25.75 3.02
N VAL A 117 -20.21 -24.94 3.40
CA VAL A 117 -21.47 -24.85 2.67
C VAL A 117 -21.26 -24.30 1.26
N LEU A 118 -20.51 -23.19 1.13
CA LEU A 118 -20.16 -22.59 -0.15
C LEU A 118 -19.42 -23.59 -1.05
N ARG A 119 -18.42 -24.29 -0.52
CA ARG A 119 -17.70 -25.33 -1.25
C ARG A 119 -18.58 -26.49 -1.70
N SER A 120 -19.51 -26.92 -0.86
CA SER A 120 -20.48 -27.97 -1.23
C SER A 120 -21.39 -27.53 -2.38
N ALA A 121 -21.60 -26.22 -2.55
CA ALA A 121 -22.29 -25.63 -3.69
C ALA A 121 -21.38 -25.33 -4.89
N GLY A 122 -20.08 -25.67 -4.83
CA GLY A 122 -19.13 -25.46 -5.93
C GLY A 122 -18.29 -24.18 -5.84
N ALA A 123 -18.27 -23.50 -4.68
CA ALA A 123 -17.33 -22.40 -4.47
C ALA A 123 -15.88 -22.89 -4.53
N THR A 124 -15.04 -22.11 -5.21
CA THR A 124 -13.59 -22.31 -5.26
C THR A 124 -12.88 -21.04 -4.84
N ALA A 125 -11.68 -21.16 -4.29
CA ALA A 125 -10.77 -20.04 -4.20
C ALA A 125 -10.17 -19.84 -5.59
N SER A 126 -10.52 -18.73 -6.24
CA SER A 126 -10.15 -18.44 -7.63
C SER A 126 -8.64 -18.52 -7.85
N SER A 127 -8.18 -18.81 -9.08
CA SER A 127 -6.74 -18.86 -9.41
C SER A 127 -6.10 -17.48 -9.58
N ASP A 128 -6.92 -16.45 -9.74
CA ASP A 128 -6.58 -15.06 -10.05
C ASP A 128 -7.06 -14.12 -8.93
N ILE A 129 -6.90 -14.53 -7.67
CA ILE A 129 -7.22 -13.70 -6.50
C ILE A 129 -6.48 -12.36 -6.65
N GLN A 130 -7.16 -11.35 -7.20
CA GLN A 130 -6.71 -9.96 -7.20
C GLN A 130 -7.08 -9.37 -5.85
N ASP A 131 -6.46 -9.91 -4.82
CA ASP A 131 -6.54 -9.36 -3.49
C ASP A 131 -5.44 -8.30 -3.42
N ALA A 132 -5.77 -7.11 -3.91
CA ALA A 132 -4.87 -5.95 -3.88
C ALA A 132 -4.35 -5.64 -2.46
N GLY A 133 -4.97 -6.21 -1.42
CA GLY A 133 -4.41 -6.26 -0.08
C GLY A 133 -3.65 -7.55 0.26
N GLY A 134 -4.05 -8.72 -0.21
CA GLY A 134 -3.63 -10.02 0.31
C GLY A 134 -4.40 -10.42 1.59
N ALA A 135 -5.57 -9.82 1.88
CA ALA A 135 -6.47 -10.22 2.97
C ALA A 135 -6.67 -11.74 3.13
N ALA A 136 -6.82 -12.51 2.05
CA ALA A 136 -6.96 -13.97 2.09
C ALA A 136 -5.73 -14.69 2.67
N PHE A 137 -4.56 -14.05 2.58
CA PHE A 137 -3.29 -14.58 3.08
C PHE A 137 -2.78 -13.88 4.35
N ARG A 138 -3.26 -12.66 4.63
CA ARG A 138 -2.94 -11.86 5.82
C ARG A 138 -3.80 -12.23 7.03
N MET A 139 -4.99 -12.79 6.79
CA MET A 139 -6.00 -12.99 7.81
C MET A 139 -6.46 -14.44 7.85
N GLY A 140 -6.20 -15.10 8.99
CA GLY A 140 -6.78 -16.40 9.29
C GLY A 140 -6.03 -17.15 10.38
N GLY A 141 -6.79 -17.71 11.32
CA GLY A 141 -6.32 -18.86 12.08
C GLY A 141 -5.97 -20.00 11.13
N LEU A 142 -5.10 -20.91 11.57
CA LEU A 142 -4.58 -22.03 10.78
C LEU A 142 -5.69 -22.82 10.05
N ARG A 143 -6.86 -23.00 10.67
CA ARG A 143 -7.96 -23.80 10.13
C ARG A 143 -8.62 -23.13 8.93
N VAL A 144 -8.89 -21.83 9.02
CA VAL A 144 -9.46 -21.06 7.89
C VAL A 144 -8.50 -21.09 6.70
N TYR A 145 -7.21 -20.97 6.98
CA TYR A 145 -6.17 -21.04 5.97
C TYR A 145 -6.11 -22.41 5.27
N GLN A 146 -6.18 -23.50 6.05
CA GLN A 146 -6.24 -24.85 5.50
C GLN A 146 -7.47 -25.05 4.61
N GLU A 147 -8.64 -24.57 5.03
CA GLU A 147 -9.86 -24.68 4.22
C GLU A 147 -9.81 -23.85 2.92
N LEU A 148 -9.13 -22.70 2.92
CA LEU A 148 -8.88 -21.92 1.69
C LEU A 148 -8.02 -22.70 0.69
N LEU A 149 -6.92 -23.29 1.16
CA LEU A 149 -6.07 -24.14 0.33
C LEU A 149 -6.83 -25.36 -0.19
N ASP A 150 -7.66 -25.98 0.65
CA ASP A 150 -8.52 -27.11 0.25
C ASP A 150 -9.62 -26.69 -0.73
N ALA A 151 -9.99 -25.40 -0.76
CA ALA A 151 -10.87 -24.80 -1.76
C ALA A 151 -10.17 -24.48 -3.09
N GLY A 152 -8.88 -24.81 -3.23
CA GLY A 152 -8.10 -24.58 -4.45
C GLY A 152 -7.32 -23.26 -4.47
N ALA A 153 -7.13 -22.58 -3.34
CA ALA A 153 -6.40 -21.32 -3.30
C ALA A 153 -4.95 -21.52 -3.82
N PRO A 154 -4.46 -20.66 -4.73
CA PRO A 154 -3.13 -20.81 -5.30
C PRO A 154 -2.04 -20.69 -4.23
N ILE A 155 -1.25 -21.76 -4.06
CA ILE A 155 -0.22 -21.87 -3.02
C ILE A 155 0.88 -20.79 -3.13
N ASN A 156 1.14 -20.30 -4.35
CA ASN A 156 2.13 -19.27 -4.67
C ASN A 156 1.48 -18.01 -5.27
N ALA A 157 0.21 -17.73 -4.91
CA ALA A 157 -0.44 -16.48 -5.29
C ALA A 157 0.41 -15.27 -4.91
N ARG A 158 0.30 -14.16 -5.66
CA ARG A 158 1.03 -12.93 -5.38
C ARG A 158 0.06 -11.81 -5.07
N ASP A 159 0.33 -11.07 -4.00
CA ASP A 159 -0.42 -9.86 -3.66
C ASP A 159 0.10 -8.61 -4.42
N GLY A 160 -0.43 -7.43 -4.07
CA GLY A 160 -0.04 -6.16 -4.72
C GLY A 160 1.43 -5.74 -4.53
N VAL A 161 2.19 -6.43 -3.67
CA VAL A 161 3.64 -6.24 -3.50
C VAL A 161 4.44 -7.46 -3.93
N ASP A 162 3.84 -8.31 -4.77
CA ASP A 162 4.38 -9.56 -5.28
C ASP A 162 4.73 -10.60 -4.19
N ALA A 163 4.25 -10.42 -2.95
CA ALA A 163 4.52 -11.34 -1.86
C ALA A 163 3.63 -12.58 -1.94
N THR A 164 4.23 -13.74 -1.68
CA THR A 164 3.51 -15.02 -1.63
C THR A 164 2.90 -15.28 -0.25
N PRO A 165 1.92 -16.18 -0.14
CA PRO A 165 1.52 -16.86 1.10
C PRO A 165 2.65 -17.09 2.11
N LEU A 166 3.78 -17.62 1.65
CA LEU A 166 4.90 -17.96 2.51
C LEU A 166 5.67 -16.72 2.98
N HIS A 167 5.74 -15.65 2.18
CA HIS A 167 6.27 -14.34 2.60
C HIS A 167 5.40 -13.70 3.68
N GLN A 168 4.09 -13.83 3.57
CA GLN A 168 3.16 -13.31 4.58
C GLN A 168 3.34 -14.08 5.91
N ALA A 169 3.36 -15.41 5.86
CA ALA A 169 3.65 -16.22 7.04
C ALA A 169 5.02 -15.87 7.68
N ALA A 170 6.04 -15.67 6.84
CA ALA A 170 7.38 -15.23 7.23
C ALA A 170 7.37 -13.86 7.92
N SER A 171 6.68 -12.87 7.36
CA SER A 171 6.68 -11.48 7.85
C SER A 171 5.97 -11.32 9.20
N TYR A 172 5.00 -12.20 9.51
CA TYR A 172 4.21 -12.14 10.73
C TYR A 172 4.56 -13.23 11.77
N GLY A 173 5.50 -14.14 11.47
CA GLY A 173 5.93 -15.20 12.38
C GLY A 173 4.96 -16.39 12.49
N HIS A 174 4.15 -16.67 11.47
CA HIS A 174 3.12 -17.73 11.51
C HIS A 174 3.70 -19.11 11.18
N VAL A 175 4.39 -19.73 12.16
CA VAL A 175 5.07 -21.02 12.00
C VAL A 175 4.16 -22.11 11.43
N SER A 176 2.98 -22.34 12.03
CA SER A 176 2.09 -23.43 11.60
C SER A 176 1.51 -23.24 10.20
N ILE A 177 1.30 -21.99 9.77
CA ILE A 177 0.87 -21.70 8.40
C ILE A 177 2.01 -22.02 7.42
N ALA A 178 3.25 -21.61 7.75
CA ALA A 178 4.41 -21.94 6.94
C ALA A 178 4.62 -23.46 6.80
N GLU A 179 4.42 -24.24 7.87
CA GLU A 179 4.49 -25.71 7.81
C GLU A 179 3.49 -26.29 6.81
N VAL A 180 2.23 -25.84 6.86
CA VAL A 180 1.20 -26.29 5.91
C VAL A 180 1.56 -25.90 4.48
N LEU A 181 1.98 -24.66 4.26
CA LEU A 181 2.39 -24.16 2.95
C LEU A 181 3.51 -25.00 2.34
N LEU A 182 4.58 -25.23 3.11
CA LEU A 182 5.72 -26.04 2.67
C LEU A 182 5.31 -27.50 2.41
N SER A 183 4.45 -28.08 3.27
CA SER A 183 3.94 -29.45 3.07
C SER A 183 3.11 -29.62 1.80
N ARG A 184 2.53 -28.51 1.28
CA ARG A 184 1.74 -28.46 0.06
C ARG A 184 2.51 -27.93 -1.15
N GLY A 185 3.84 -27.82 -1.04
CA GLY A 185 4.71 -27.48 -2.17
C GLY A 185 4.83 -25.99 -2.46
N ALA A 186 4.62 -25.12 -1.46
CA ALA A 186 4.94 -23.70 -1.61
C ALA A 186 6.41 -23.50 -2.02
N GLU A 187 6.66 -22.52 -2.89
CA GLU A 187 8.00 -22.17 -3.34
C GLU A 187 8.79 -21.51 -2.21
N VAL A 188 9.68 -22.27 -1.59
CA VAL A 188 10.47 -21.83 -0.42
C VAL A 188 11.39 -20.63 -0.69
N ASN A 189 11.78 -20.44 -1.95
CA ASN A 189 12.67 -19.36 -2.43
C ASN A 189 12.00 -18.44 -3.45
N ALA A 190 10.66 -18.34 -3.45
CA ALA A 190 9.97 -17.34 -4.26
C ALA A 190 10.47 -15.93 -3.91
N LEU A 191 10.44 -15.01 -4.87
CA LEU A 191 10.84 -13.62 -4.68
C LEU A 191 9.62 -12.70 -4.63
N ASP A 192 9.56 -11.84 -3.61
CA ASP A 192 8.60 -10.73 -3.55
C ASP A 192 9.05 -9.50 -4.36
N GLY A 193 8.25 -8.43 -4.34
CA GLY A 193 8.53 -7.18 -5.07
C GLY A 193 9.75 -6.40 -4.57
N LEU A 194 10.37 -6.85 -3.47
CA LEU A 194 11.65 -6.34 -2.98
C LEU A 194 12.79 -7.33 -3.24
N GLY A 195 12.55 -8.41 -3.98
CA GLY A 195 13.57 -9.42 -4.27
C GLY A 195 13.99 -10.22 -3.03
N ARG A 196 13.14 -10.26 -2.00
CA ARG A 196 13.39 -11.06 -0.79
C ARG A 196 12.83 -12.46 -0.98
N THR A 197 13.47 -13.44 -0.36
CA THR A 197 12.85 -14.75 -0.12
C THR A 197 12.00 -14.70 1.14
N PRO A 198 11.16 -15.72 1.42
CA PRO A 198 10.51 -15.85 2.72
C PRO A 198 11.49 -15.85 3.89
N LEU A 199 12.66 -16.48 3.74
CA LEU A 199 13.70 -16.44 4.79
C LEU A 199 14.31 -15.05 4.94
N GLY A 200 14.56 -14.34 3.83
CA GLY A 200 14.98 -12.93 3.85
C GLY A 200 13.96 -12.03 4.58
N ALA A 201 12.67 -12.24 4.36
CA ALA A 201 11.60 -11.52 5.06
C ALA A 201 11.62 -11.77 6.58
N VAL A 202 11.84 -13.02 7.03
CA VAL A 202 12.02 -13.35 8.47
C VAL A 202 13.20 -12.57 9.06
N LEU A 203 14.36 -12.58 8.39
CA LEU A 203 15.57 -11.92 8.87
C LEU A 203 15.39 -10.40 8.98
N ARG A 204 14.73 -9.79 7.99
CA ARG A 204 14.36 -8.38 8.04
C ARG A 204 13.40 -8.11 9.20
N ALA A 205 12.34 -8.90 9.36
CA ALA A 205 11.36 -8.70 10.42
C ALA A 205 11.99 -8.76 11.83
N ARG A 206 12.99 -9.63 12.04
CA ARG A 206 13.76 -9.71 13.29
C ARG A 206 14.56 -8.45 13.60
N ALA A 207 14.93 -7.66 12.59
CA ALA A 207 15.62 -6.38 12.75
C ALA A 207 14.69 -5.23 13.19
N ASN A 208 13.37 -5.45 13.18
CA ASN A 208 12.42 -4.40 13.53
C ASN A 208 12.43 -4.09 15.03
N ARG A 209 12.52 -2.79 15.37
CA ARG A 209 12.56 -2.29 16.76
C ARG A 209 11.32 -2.64 17.60
N TRP A 210 10.18 -2.93 16.97
CA TRP A 210 8.94 -3.30 17.66
C TRP A 210 8.91 -4.77 18.12
N LEU A 211 9.79 -5.62 17.61
CA LEU A 211 9.90 -7.02 18.01
C LEU A 211 10.67 -7.16 19.34
N LYS A 212 10.03 -6.77 20.45
CA LYS A 212 10.61 -6.84 21.80
C LYS A 212 10.11 -8.04 22.62
N ASP A 213 8.99 -8.64 22.22
CA ASP A 213 8.36 -9.76 22.91
C ASP A 213 9.17 -11.07 22.73
N PRO A 214 9.67 -11.68 23.82
CA PRO A 214 10.41 -12.95 23.75
C PRO A 214 9.67 -14.07 23.04
N LYS A 215 8.33 -14.13 23.17
CA LYS A 215 7.52 -15.14 22.49
C LYS A 215 7.58 -14.98 20.98
N ARG A 216 7.41 -13.75 20.50
CA ARG A 216 7.49 -13.42 19.07
C ARG A 216 8.90 -13.70 18.54
N ILE A 217 9.94 -13.33 19.29
CA ILE A 217 11.32 -13.64 18.90
C ILE A 217 11.52 -15.16 18.70
N ALA A 218 11.00 -15.98 19.61
CA ALA A 218 11.06 -17.43 19.49
C ALA A 218 10.27 -17.96 18.28
N GLU A 219 9.09 -17.38 17.97
CA GLU A 219 8.31 -17.71 16.77
C GLU A 219 9.11 -17.44 15.48
N PHE A 220 9.72 -16.26 15.36
CA PHE A 220 10.55 -15.92 14.20
C PHE A 220 11.82 -16.79 14.10
N GLN A 221 12.44 -17.17 15.23
CA GLN A 221 13.57 -18.10 15.24
C GLN A 221 13.15 -19.50 14.76
N ALA A 222 12.03 -20.02 15.28
CA ALA A 222 11.49 -21.31 14.86
C ALA A 222 11.13 -21.31 13.37
N LEU A 223 10.54 -20.22 12.87
CA LEU A 223 10.20 -20.04 11.46
C LEU A 223 11.43 -19.97 10.56
N GLY A 224 12.46 -19.21 10.96
CA GLY A 224 13.73 -19.18 10.24
C GLY A 224 14.34 -20.58 10.09
N ALA A 225 14.44 -21.31 11.20
CA ALA A 225 14.95 -22.68 11.20
C ALA A 225 14.08 -23.65 10.37
N LEU A 226 12.76 -23.45 10.33
CA LEU A 226 11.85 -24.22 9.48
C LEU A 226 12.15 -23.98 7.99
N LEU A 227 12.28 -22.72 7.59
CA LEU A 227 12.57 -22.35 6.20
C LEU A 227 13.95 -22.86 5.77
N GLU A 228 14.98 -22.74 6.61
CA GLU A 228 16.31 -23.29 6.35
C GLU A 228 16.27 -24.81 6.12
N ARG A 229 15.55 -25.57 6.98
CA ARG A 229 15.38 -27.02 6.81
C ARG A 229 14.65 -27.37 5.51
N ALA A 230 13.77 -26.50 5.03
CA ALA A 230 13.06 -26.66 3.77
C ALA A 230 13.89 -26.23 2.54
N GLY A 231 15.17 -25.86 2.72
CA GLY A 231 16.04 -25.39 1.62
C GLY A 231 15.88 -23.91 1.28
N GLY A 232 15.23 -23.15 2.16
CA GLY A 232 15.13 -21.70 2.08
C GLY A 232 16.49 -21.04 2.24
N GLN A 233 16.78 -20.06 1.39
CA GLN A 233 18.00 -19.28 1.42
C GLN A 233 17.67 -17.84 1.82
N PRO A 234 18.50 -17.16 2.63
CA PRO A 234 18.29 -15.75 2.98
C PRO A 234 18.13 -14.86 1.74
N ARG A 235 18.84 -15.24 0.67
CA ARG A 235 18.85 -14.57 -0.62
C ARG A 235 19.07 -15.59 -1.73
N VAL A 236 18.48 -15.36 -2.89
CA VAL A 236 18.79 -16.07 -4.13
C VAL A 236 19.16 -15.07 -5.24
N PRO A 237 20.14 -15.36 -6.11
CA PRO A 237 20.40 -14.55 -7.28
C PRO A 237 19.21 -14.55 -8.25
N PHE A 238 18.94 -13.41 -8.88
CA PHE A 238 17.94 -13.27 -9.93
C PHE A 238 18.45 -12.35 -11.04
N ALA A 239 17.92 -12.55 -12.25
CA ALA A 239 18.30 -11.75 -13.40
C ALA A 239 17.64 -10.37 -13.34
N ARG A 240 18.33 -9.35 -13.86
CA ARG A 240 17.75 -8.03 -14.07
C ARG A 240 16.56 -8.13 -15.03
N SER A 241 15.44 -7.51 -14.64
CA SER A 241 14.26 -7.35 -15.49
C SER A 241 14.30 -6.02 -16.25
N GLU A 242 13.60 -5.96 -17.36
CA GLU A 242 13.30 -4.71 -18.09
C GLU A 242 12.09 -3.97 -17.51
N ASP A 243 11.28 -4.65 -16.69
CA ASP A 243 10.17 -4.02 -15.96
C ASP A 243 10.72 -3.03 -14.92
N PRO A 244 10.38 -1.73 -15.00
CA PRO A 244 10.86 -0.72 -14.04
C PRO A 244 10.39 -0.96 -12.60
N PHE A 245 9.39 -1.80 -12.39
CA PHE A 245 8.88 -2.10 -11.06
C PHE A 245 9.43 -3.41 -10.47
N ALA A 246 10.17 -4.20 -11.25
CA ALA A 246 10.76 -5.43 -10.77
C ALA A 246 11.98 -5.16 -9.88
N PRO A 247 12.28 -6.03 -8.91
CA PRO A 247 13.49 -5.94 -8.11
C PRO A 247 14.75 -5.80 -8.98
N PHE A 248 15.67 -4.94 -8.56
CA PHE A 248 16.94 -4.71 -9.22
C PHE A 248 18.04 -5.46 -8.46
N PRO A 249 18.76 -6.40 -9.08
CA PRO A 249 19.74 -7.21 -8.39
C PRO A 249 20.97 -6.38 -7.99
N ILE A 250 21.51 -6.62 -6.79
CA ILE A 250 22.67 -5.90 -6.25
C ILE A 250 23.77 -6.85 -5.81
N ASP A 251 25.04 -6.47 -5.88
CA ASP A 251 26.12 -7.20 -5.22
C ASP A 251 26.38 -6.57 -3.85
N MET A 252 26.03 -7.30 -2.77
CA MET A 252 26.20 -6.80 -1.41
C MET A 252 27.66 -6.75 -0.97
N ALA A 253 28.52 -7.63 -1.49
CA ALA A 253 29.93 -7.61 -1.17
C ALA A 253 30.60 -6.38 -1.81
N ALA A 254 30.27 -6.11 -3.08
CA ALA A 254 30.73 -4.90 -3.76
C ALA A 254 30.19 -3.64 -3.08
N LEU A 255 28.89 -3.61 -2.73
CA LEU A 255 28.27 -2.48 -2.05
C LEU A 255 28.90 -2.21 -0.68
N SER A 256 29.12 -3.25 0.13
CA SER A 256 29.77 -3.09 1.44
C SER A 256 31.21 -2.58 1.32
N ALA A 257 31.92 -2.92 0.23
CA ALA A 257 33.26 -2.40 -0.03
C ALA A 257 33.27 -0.95 -0.53
N ALA A 258 32.19 -0.52 -1.22
CA ALA A 258 32.03 0.84 -1.71
C ALA A 258 31.35 1.79 -0.71
N ALA A 259 30.77 1.26 0.38
CA ALA A 259 30.06 2.03 1.39
C ALA A 259 30.98 3.07 2.07
N PRO A 260 30.53 4.32 2.29
CA PRO A 260 31.36 5.43 2.77
C PRO A 260 32.13 5.16 4.09
N ASP A 261 31.54 4.39 5.00
CA ASP A 261 32.10 4.03 6.31
C ASP A 261 32.39 2.51 6.44
N GLY A 262 32.23 1.76 5.35
CA GLY A 262 32.34 0.30 5.30
C GLY A 262 31.28 -0.45 6.12
N LYS A 263 30.26 0.22 6.66
CA LYS A 263 29.22 -0.38 7.51
C LYS A 263 27.83 0.02 7.05
N LEU A 264 27.12 -0.94 6.46
CA LEU A 264 25.71 -0.76 6.15
C LEU A 264 24.85 -0.84 7.42
N SER A 265 23.76 -0.07 7.46
CA SER A 265 22.79 -0.07 8.56
C SER A 265 21.95 -1.35 8.65
N PHE A 266 21.96 -2.17 7.60
CA PHE A 266 21.21 -3.42 7.52
C PHE A 266 21.86 -4.51 8.38
N THR A 267 21.06 -5.12 9.25
CA THR A 267 21.48 -6.27 10.07
C THR A 267 21.27 -7.62 9.36
N HIS A 268 20.85 -7.58 8.09
CA HIS A 268 20.58 -8.74 7.25
C HIS A 268 21.08 -8.46 5.82
N ASP A 269 21.31 -9.52 5.06
CA ASP A 269 21.73 -9.40 3.67
C ASP A 269 20.57 -8.89 2.81
N VAL A 270 20.79 -7.81 2.08
CA VAL A 270 19.79 -7.17 1.21
C VAL A 270 19.80 -7.83 -0.18
N GLY A 271 18.61 -8.09 -0.71
CA GLY A 271 18.40 -8.81 -1.97
C GLY A 271 18.35 -7.95 -3.22
N SER A 272 17.89 -6.70 -3.08
CA SER A 272 17.67 -5.78 -4.21
C SER A 272 17.93 -4.32 -3.86
N ALA A 273 18.04 -3.47 -4.88
CA ALA A 273 18.16 -2.04 -4.71
C ALA A 273 16.89 -1.41 -4.09
N GLN A 274 15.72 -1.96 -4.38
CA GLN A 274 14.44 -1.53 -3.79
C GLN A 274 14.42 -1.79 -2.29
N GLU A 275 14.88 -2.97 -1.86
CA GLU A 275 15.02 -3.27 -0.43
C GLU A 275 16.06 -2.34 0.21
N PHE A 276 17.18 -2.10 -0.47
CA PHE A 276 18.21 -1.17 0.01
C PHE A 276 17.66 0.26 0.18
N ALA A 277 16.82 0.72 -0.74
CA ALA A 277 16.19 2.04 -0.64
C ALA A 277 15.34 2.21 0.63
N THR A 278 14.80 1.12 1.19
CA THR A 278 14.03 1.17 2.45
C THR A 278 14.85 1.51 3.69
N GLY A 279 16.18 1.48 3.60
CA GLY A 279 17.09 1.85 4.70
C GLY A 279 17.84 3.15 4.47
N LEU A 280 17.54 3.88 3.38
CA LEU A 280 18.16 5.17 3.05
C LEU A 280 17.49 6.31 3.84
N HIS A 281 17.52 6.19 5.16
CA HIS A 281 17.15 7.28 6.09
C HIS A 281 18.38 8.10 6.44
N GLY A 282 18.25 9.42 6.39
CA GLY A 282 19.25 10.39 6.83
C GLY A 282 19.15 10.72 8.32
N TYR A 283 17.97 10.63 8.94
CA TYR A 283 17.76 11.02 10.35
C TYR A 283 18.34 12.41 10.67
N GLY A 284 18.10 13.39 9.79
CA GLY A 284 18.66 14.74 9.89
C GLY A 284 20.05 14.92 9.26
N GLU A 285 20.61 13.89 8.62
CA GLU A 285 21.84 13.95 7.85
C GLU A 285 21.60 13.54 6.38
N PRO A 286 21.12 14.45 5.53
CA PRO A 286 20.65 14.14 4.17
C PRO A 286 21.75 13.61 3.24
N GLU A 287 23.02 13.95 3.49
CA GLU A 287 24.14 13.49 2.67
C GLU A 287 24.42 11.99 2.83
N LYS A 288 24.16 11.43 4.02
CA LYS A 288 24.39 10.00 4.29
C LYS A 288 23.64 9.09 3.31
N PRO A 289 22.30 9.17 3.19
CA PRO A 289 21.56 8.30 2.27
C PRO A 289 21.94 8.54 0.81
N LEU A 290 22.28 9.78 0.42
CA LEU A 290 22.75 10.09 -0.93
C LEU A 290 24.12 9.46 -1.22
N ASP A 291 25.05 9.45 -0.27
CA ASP A 291 26.35 8.80 -0.43
C ASP A 291 26.22 7.29 -0.54
N TYR A 292 25.34 6.67 0.24
CA TYR A 292 24.99 5.25 0.10
C TYR A 292 24.36 4.94 -1.26
N LEU A 293 23.47 5.80 -1.75
CA LEU A 293 22.87 5.65 -3.07
C LEU A 293 23.91 5.81 -4.20
N ALA A 294 24.90 6.69 -4.02
CA ALA A 294 26.01 6.86 -4.96
C ALA A 294 26.98 5.66 -4.93
N ALA A 295 27.27 5.11 -3.75
CA ALA A 295 28.01 3.86 -3.60
C ALA A 295 27.29 2.72 -4.32
N LEU A 296 25.97 2.59 -4.14
CA LEU A 296 25.16 1.64 -4.89
C LEU A 296 25.30 1.85 -6.39
N ARG A 297 25.08 3.08 -6.88
CA ARG A 297 25.23 3.43 -8.31
C ARG A 297 26.57 2.97 -8.88
N SER A 298 27.67 3.09 -8.13
CA SER A 298 29.02 2.73 -8.59
C SER A 298 29.28 1.23 -8.75
N VAL A 299 28.49 0.39 -8.08
CA VAL A 299 28.69 -1.07 -8.06
C VAL A 299 27.64 -1.84 -8.85
N LEU A 300 26.64 -1.15 -9.42
CA LEU A 300 25.65 -1.79 -10.28
C LEU A 300 26.30 -2.26 -11.58
N ASP A 301 26.23 -3.56 -11.85
CA ASP A 301 26.70 -4.17 -13.10
C ASP A 301 25.69 -3.99 -14.25
N ALA A 302 25.33 -2.73 -14.50
CA ALA A 302 24.24 -2.36 -15.36
C ALA A 302 24.39 -0.88 -15.77
N PRO A 303 24.25 -0.52 -17.06
CA PRO A 303 24.24 0.88 -17.43
C PRO A 303 22.96 1.57 -16.94
N PRO A 304 23.04 2.87 -16.59
CA PRO A 304 21.86 3.69 -16.30
C PRO A 304 20.99 3.82 -17.54
N ARG A 305 19.68 3.90 -17.34
CA ARG A 305 18.70 4.02 -18.43
C ARG A 305 17.75 5.18 -18.19
N HIS A 306 17.31 5.80 -19.27
CA HIS A 306 16.16 6.71 -19.25
C HIS A 306 14.88 5.89 -19.36
N VAL A 307 13.98 6.01 -18.39
CA VAL A 307 12.66 5.35 -18.39
C VAL A 307 11.58 6.41 -18.31
N ARG A 308 10.57 6.29 -19.17
CA ARG A 308 9.38 7.17 -19.17
C ARG A 308 8.14 6.37 -18.78
N LEU A 309 7.50 6.73 -17.68
CA LEU A 309 6.28 6.12 -17.16
C LEU A 309 5.07 7.00 -17.49
N GLN A 310 3.96 6.37 -17.88
CA GLN A 310 2.69 7.07 -18.08
C GLN A 310 2.01 7.30 -16.71
N GLY A 311 1.61 8.54 -16.43
CA GLY A 311 0.90 8.94 -15.20
C GLY A 311 -0.57 9.32 -15.45
N PRO A 312 -1.31 9.74 -14.40
CA PRO A 312 -0.88 9.90 -13.00
C PRO A 312 -0.48 8.58 -12.32
N LEU A 313 0.54 8.61 -11.47
CA LEU A 313 1.08 7.43 -10.81
C LEU A 313 1.11 7.60 -9.28
N THR A 314 0.56 6.62 -8.57
CA THR A 314 0.66 6.54 -7.11
C THR A 314 1.47 5.30 -6.72
N LEU A 315 2.64 5.52 -6.12
CA LEU A 315 3.59 4.47 -5.72
C LEU A 315 3.36 4.06 -4.25
N ASN A 316 2.63 2.97 -4.08
CA ASN A 316 2.32 2.37 -2.77
C ASN A 316 3.29 1.26 -2.33
N ARG A 317 4.45 1.16 -3.01
CA ARG A 317 5.51 0.18 -2.74
C ARG A 317 6.89 0.82 -2.91
N PRO A 318 7.95 0.32 -2.26
CA PRO A 318 9.29 0.84 -2.47
C PRO A 318 9.70 0.78 -3.94
N PHE A 319 10.36 1.83 -4.42
CA PHE A 319 10.73 1.98 -5.82
C PHE A 319 12.21 2.37 -5.94
N PHE A 320 12.89 1.78 -6.93
CA PHE A 320 14.26 2.11 -7.27
C PHE A 320 14.42 2.15 -8.78
N HIS A 321 15.10 3.17 -9.29
CA HIS A 321 15.50 3.23 -10.70
C HIS A 321 16.97 3.61 -10.89
N HIS A 322 17.63 2.88 -11.79
CA HIS A 322 19.01 3.18 -12.19
C HIS A 322 19.08 3.99 -13.48
N GLY A 323 19.39 5.28 -13.36
CA GLY A 323 19.38 6.27 -14.44
C GLY A 323 18.27 7.31 -14.28
N ASP A 324 17.89 7.94 -15.39
CA ASP A 324 16.90 9.01 -15.43
C ASP A 324 15.48 8.44 -15.45
N LEU A 325 14.59 9.03 -14.65
CA LEU A 325 13.17 8.68 -14.58
C LEU A 325 12.32 9.87 -15.01
N GLU A 326 11.43 9.64 -15.96
CA GLU A 326 10.45 10.60 -16.45
C GLU A 326 9.02 10.07 -16.19
N VAL A 327 8.14 10.91 -15.66
CA VAL A 327 6.73 10.56 -15.40
C VAL A 327 5.81 11.57 -16.11
N ASP A 328 4.95 11.06 -16.98
CA ASP A 328 3.95 11.84 -17.70
C ASP A 328 2.70 12.07 -16.84
N GLY A 329 2.77 13.06 -15.94
CA GLY A 329 1.66 13.44 -15.06
C GLY A 329 2.10 13.58 -13.61
N HIS A 330 1.15 13.43 -12.68
CA HIS A 330 1.44 13.48 -11.24
C HIS A 330 2.17 12.22 -10.78
N LEU A 331 3.07 12.40 -9.81
CA LEU A 331 3.75 11.32 -9.12
C LEU A 331 3.52 11.45 -7.61
N ASP A 332 2.76 10.53 -7.05
CA ASP A 332 2.51 10.43 -5.62
C ASP A 332 3.37 9.30 -5.03
N ILE A 333 4.24 9.63 -4.10
CA ILE A 333 5.16 8.69 -3.47
C ILE A 333 4.67 8.45 -2.04
N GLN A 334 4.31 7.19 -1.74
CA GLN A 334 3.85 6.80 -0.41
C GLN A 334 4.83 5.89 0.34
N ARG A 335 5.93 5.49 -0.31
CA ARG A 335 6.91 4.51 0.17
C ARG A 335 8.32 4.92 -0.26
N PRO A 336 9.39 4.32 0.32
CA PRO A 336 10.76 4.65 -0.04
C PRO A 336 11.02 4.63 -1.55
N PHE A 337 11.65 5.68 -2.05
CA PHE A 337 11.82 5.96 -3.46
C PHE A 337 13.25 6.42 -3.71
N ALA A 338 13.94 5.79 -4.65
CA ALA A 338 15.32 6.14 -4.97
C ALA A 338 15.58 6.18 -6.48
N VAL A 339 16.23 7.24 -6.95
CA VAL A 339 16.63 7.40 -8.36
C VAL A 339 18.09 7.83 -8.42
N THR A 340 18.89 7.12 -9.21
CA THR A 340 20.35 7.40 -9.32
C THR A 340 20.72 8.43 -10.38
N GLY A 341 19.76 8.85 -11.20
CA GLY A 341 19.86 9.94 -12.18
C GLY A 341 18.85 11.06 -11.89
N ASN A 342 18.39 11.73 -12.94
CA ASN A 342 17.43 12.82 -12.86
C ASN A 342 16.00 12.29 -12.67
N LEU A 343 15.16 13.06 -11.97
CA LEU A 343 13.73 12.82 -11.85
C LEU A 343 12.95 13.95 -12.54
N ILE A 344 12.18 13.61 -13.57
CA ILE A 344 11.38 14.55 -14.35
C ILE A 344 9.90 14.17 -14.19
N VAL A 345 9.10 15.05 -13.60
CA VAL A 345 7.66 14.85 -13.39
C VAL A 345 6.90 15.93 -14.14
N HIS A 346 6.18 15.56 -15.21
CA HIS A 346 5.35 16.50 -15.99
C HIS A 346 4.03 16.83 -15.28
N GLY A 347 4.12 17.16 -14.00
CA GLY A 347 2.99 17.32 -13.09
C GLY A 347 3.45 17.69 -11.69
N VAL A 348 2.67 17.26 -10.70
CA VAL A 348 2.97 17.48 -9.28
C VAL A 348 3.74 16.28 -8.75
N LEU A 349 4.88 16.54 -8.13
CA LEU A 349 5.59 15.56 -7.30
C LEU A 349 5.07 15.70 -5.87
N ARG A 350 4.46 14.65 -5.33
CA ARG A 350 3.96 14.62 -3.95
C ARG A 350 4.66 13.54 -3.18
N ASP A 351 5.36 13.95 -2.14
CA ASP A 351 5.67 13.08 -1.03
C ASP A 351 4.49 13.13 -0.05
N CYS A 352 3.85 11.98 0.21
CA CYS A 352 2.62 11.94 1.01
C CYS A 352 2.47 10.65 1.83
N GLY A 353 3.55 9.90 2.00
CA GLY A 353 3.56 8.68 2.80
C GLY A 353 4.10 8.94 4.19
N ASN A 354 3.48 8.35 5.22
CA ASN A 354 4.06 8.43 6.58
C ASN A 354 5.45 7.75 6.70
N ASP A 355 5.82 6.89 5.75
CA ASP A 355 7.12 6.17 5.70
C ASP A 355 7.86 6.44 4.38
N SER A 356 7.52 7.50 3.64
CA SER A 356 8.21 7.81 2.40
C SER A 356 9.59 8.39 2.68
N LEU A 357 10.53 8.04 1.79
CA LEU A 357 11.92 8.45 1.83
C LEU A 357 12.34 8.67 0.39
N ILE A 358 12.56 9.90 -0.02
CA ILE A 358 12.85 10.21 -1.41
C ILE A 358 14.33 10.57 -1.50
N ASN A 359 15.08 9.79 -2.28
CA ASN A 359 16.51 10.00 -2.48
C ASN A 359 16.82 10.08 -3.98
N VAL A 360 17.28 11.23 -4.47
CA VAL A 360 17.57 11.48 -5.89
C VAL A 360 19.00 11.98 -6.05
N LEU A 361 19.82 11.30 -6.86
CA LEU A 361 21.21 11.72 -7.09
C LEU A 361 21.37 12.81 -8.15
N GLY A 362 20.43 12.94 -9.07
CA GLY A 362 20.42 13.99 -10.10
C GLY A 362 19.54 15.17 -9.71
N ASP A 363 19.08 15.89 -10.72
CA ASP A 363 18.14 17.01 -10.55
C ASP A 363 16.70 16.51 -10.47
N VAL A 364 15.84 17.28 -9.82
CA VAL A 364 14.39 17.11 -9.84
C VAL A 364 13.75 18.23 -10.65
N ARG A 365 12.89 17.90 -11.62
CA ARG A 365 12.12 18.86 -12.42
C ARG A 365 10.64 18.55 -12.32
N CYS A 366 9.83 19.53 -11.91
CA CYS A 366 8.37 19.34 -11.76
C CYS A 366 7.58 20.64 -11.99
N HIS A 367 6.25 20.55 -12.11
CA HIS A 367 5.40 21.74 -12.08
C HIS A 367 5.30 22.30 -10.66
N ALA A 368 5.08 21.42 -9.68
CA ALA A 368 5.08 21.75 -8.27
C ALA A 368 5.56 20.55 -7.44
N LEU A 369 6.10 20.84 -6.27
CA LEU A 369 6.57 19.87 -5.30
C LEU A 369 5.85 20.09 -3.98
N TYR A 370 5.32 19.00 -3.42
CA TYR A 370 4.88 18.95 -2.03
C TYR A 370 5.62 17.85 -1.30
N THR A 371 6.03 18.14 -0.07
CA THR A 371 6.58 17.12 0.79
C THR A 371 6.29 17.37 2.26
N ASP A 372 5.97 16.29 2.95
CA ASP A 372 5.86 16.20 4.41
C ASP A 372 6.76 15.11 5.03
N GLY A 373 7.59 14.46 4.20
CA GLY A 373 8.54 13.43 4.59
C GLY A 373 9.99 13.84 4.37
N GLU A 374 10.88 12.85 4.35
CA GLU A 374 12.32 13.06 4.11
C GLU A 374 12.62 13.03 2.60
N LEU A 375 13.03 14.18 2.05
CA LEU A 375 13.30 14.34 0.62
C LEU A 375 14.72 14.90 0.41
N ASN A 376 15.61 14.03 -0.05
CA ASN A 376 17.03 14.34 -0.30
C ASN A 376 17.32 14.32 -1.81
N VAL A 377 17.79 15.45 -2.33
CA VAL A 377 18.22 15.63 -3.72
C VAL A 377 19.67 16.07 -3.70
N ARG A 378 20.55 15.37 -4.42
CA ARG A 378 21.96 15.79 -4.53
C ARG A 378 22.14 16.95 -5.50
N GLY A 379 21.34 17.00 -6.57
CA GLY A 379 21.32 18.08 -7.55
C GLY A 379 20.36 19.20 -7.15
N ASP A 380 19.82 19.88 -8.16
CA ASP A 380 18.91 21.00 -7.96
C ASP A 380 17.44 20.59 -8.13
N ILE A 381 16.55 21.27 -7.41
CA ILE A 381 15.10 21.18 -7.58
C ILE A 381 14.66 22.36 -8.45
N HIS A 382 14.03 22.07 -9.59
CA HIS A 382 13.40 23.05 -10.46
C HIS A 382 11.89 22.80 -10.51
N ALA A 383 11.14 23.55 -9.71
CA ALA A 383 9.68 23.60 -9.78
C ALA A 383 9.24 24.82 -10.60
N ARG A 384 8.24 24.65 -11.48
CA ARG A 384 7.69 25.78 -12.25
C ARG A 384 6.98 26.78 -11.34
N ASP A 385 6.12 26.28 -10.46
CA ASP A 385 5.17 27.08 -9.70
C ASP A 385 5.52 27.12 -8.21
N VAL A 386 5.25 26.04 -7.47
CA VAL A 386 5.36 26.03 -5.99
C VAL A 386 6.23 24.87 -5.51
N VAL A 387 7.07 25.14 -4.51
CA VAL A 387 7.60 24.14 -3.59
C VAL A 387 6.98 24.40 -2.21
N LEU A 388 6.27 23.40 -1.69
CA LEU A 388 5.64 23.44 -0.37
C LEU A 388 6.24 22.32 0.48
N GLY A 389 7.05 22.71 1.47
CA GLY A 389 7.59 21.79 2.46
C GLY A 389 6.95 22.04 3.83
N TYR A 390 6.35 21.03 4.43
CA TYR A 390 5.70 21.14 5.74
C TYR A 390 6.20 20.03 6.66
N TYR A 391 6.91 20.37 7.73
CA TYR A 391 7.79 19.41 8.40
C TYR A 391 7.54 19.30 9.90
N ASN A 392 7.31 18.08 10.37
CA ASN A 392 7.43 17.72 11.78
C ASN A 392 8.65 16.78 11.91
N ASP A 393 9.83 17.33 12.14
CA ASP A 393 11.11 16.60 12.37
C ASP A 393 11.79 15.94 11.15
N HIS A 394 11.45 16.32 9.91
CA HIS A 394 12.06 15.81 8.66
C HIS A 394 12.73 16.93 7.83
N VAL A 395 13.58 16.56 6.85
CA VAL A 395 14.44 17.49 6.08
C VAL A 395 14.15 17.43 4.57
N LEU A 396 13.96 18.60 3.94
CA LEU A 396 14.19 18.87 2.51
C LEU A 396 15.67 19.14 2.31
N SER A 397 16.35 18.41 1.45
CA SER A 397 17.72 18.74 1.07
C SER A 397 17.87 18.79 -0.44
N ALA A 398 18.55 19.81 -0.93
CA ALA A 398 18.88 20.02 -2.33
C ALA A 398 20.12 20.92 -2.47
N GLY A 399 20.81 20.87 -3.61
CA GLY A 399 21.83 21.87 -3.91
C GLY A 399 21.23 23.28 -3.95
N ALA A 400 20.26 23.47 -4.84
CA ALA A 400 19.42 24.65 -4.90
C ALA A 400 17.95 24.34 -5.20
N ILE A 401 17.05 25.21 -4.74
CA ILE A 401 15.62 25.17 -5.04
C ILE A 401 15.26 26.38 -5.89
N HIS A 402 14.79 26.13 -7.11
CA HIS A 402 14.30 27.12 -8.04
C HIS A 402 12.78 27.00 -8.21
N ALA A 403 12.03 28.02 -7.82
CA ALA A 403 10.56 28.04 -7.97
C ALA A 403 10.02 29.46 -8.10
N ARG A 404 8.75 29.61 -8.51
CA ARG A 404 8.07 30.90 -8.39
C ARG A 404 7.80 31.22 -6.92
N VAL A 405 7.28 30.26 -6.17
CA VAL A 405 7.02 30.40 -4.73
C VAL A 405 7.61 29.22 -3.97
N VAL A 406 8.28 29.50 -2.86
CA VAL A 406 8.71 28.51 -1.87
C VAL A 406 8.03 28.83 -0.55
N ILE A 407 7.38 27.82 0.04
CA ILE A 407 6.77 27.89 1.37
C ILE A 407 7.38 26.75 2.18
N GLU A 408 8.05 27.08 3.28
CA GLU A 408 8.75 26.12 4.12
C GLU A 408 8.62 26.46 5.61
N ASP A 409 9.18 25.59 6.44
CA ASP A 409 9.31 25.71 7.89
C ASP A 409 10.82 25.75 8.20
N ASP A 410 11.34 26.81 8.84
CA ASP A 410 12.78 27.11 9.02
C ASP A 410 13.63 25.91 9.49
N HIS A 411 13.04 24.98 10.25
CA HIS A 411 13.76 23.84 10.84
C HIS A 411 14.05 22.69 9.86
N SER A 412 13.72 22.85 8.58
CA SER A 412 13.52 21.69 7.70
C SER A 412 14.07 21.79 6.29
N VAL A 413 14.69 22.90 5.86
CA VAL A 413 15.23 23.03 4.50
C VAL A 413 16.73 23.28 4.50
N ASP A 414 17.47 22.33 3.93
CA ASP A 414 18.92 22.37 3.71
C ASP A 414 19.20 22.54 2.20
N ALA A 415 18.97 23.76 1.68
CA ALA A 415 19.17 24.10 0.28
C ALA A 415 19.36 25.62 0.06
N SER A 416 20.02 25.99 -1.04
CA SER A 416 20.02 27.39 -1.51
C SER A 416 18.69 27.73 -2.20
N VAL A 417 17.90 28.67 -1.64
CA VAL A 417 16.58 29.03 -2.20
C VAL A 417 16.68 30.18 -3.20
N HIS A 418 16.16 29.94 -4.41
CA HIS A 418 16.05 30.90 -5.51
C HIS A 418 14.59 31.01 -5.98
N ALA A 419 13.80 31.82 -5.25
CA ALA A 419 12.38 32.01 -5.52
C ALA A 419 11.99 33.47 -5.78
N GLN A 420 10.90 33.70 -6.52
CA GLN A 420 10.33 35.06 -6.62
C GLN A 420 9.70 35.48 -5.29
N HIS A 421 9.09 34.51 -4.59
CA HIS A 421 8.54 34.68 -3.25
C HIS A 421 8.95 33.50 -2.37
N HIS A 422 9.40 33.78 -1.15
CA HIS A 422 9.84 32.80 -0.18
C HIS A 422 9.18 33.11 1.17
N PHE A 423 8.49 32.11 1.72
CA PHE A 423 7.72 32.20 2.96
C PHE A 423 8.18 31.12 3.93
N ASP A 424 8.56 31.51 5.14
CA ASP A 424 8.94 30.62 6.23
C ASP A 424 7.86 30.66 7.33
N MET A 425 6.98 29.67 7.35
CA MET A 425 5.81 29.62 8.22
C MET A 425 6.14 29.78 9.71
N ASP A 426 7.28 29.25 10.16
CA ASP A 426 7.67 29.21 11.57
C ASP A 426 8.13 30.58 12.07
N THR A 427 8.98 31.26 11.30
CA THR A 427 9.37 32.66 11.56
C THR A 427 8.16 33.58 11.65
N TYR A 428 7.10 33.30 10.88
CA TYR A 428 5.91 34.15 10.85
C TYR A 428 4.88 33.83 11.94
N GLN A 429 4.76 32.56 12.38
CA GLN A 429 3.87 32.18 13.49
C GLN A 429 4.41 32.61 14.86
N GLN A 430 5.74 32.68 15.05
CA GLN A 430 6.37 33.03 16.34
C GLN A 430 6.43 34.55 16.63
N GLY A 431 5.71 35.37 15.86
CA GLY A 431 5.51 36.79 16.15
C GLY A 431 6.55 37.75 15.55
N TYR A 432 7.34 37.31 14.55
CA TYR A 432 8.32 38.17 13.86
C TYR A 432 7.84 38.72 12.51
N GLY A 433 6.61 38.43 12.07
CA GLY A 433 6.04 39.13 10.91
C GLY A 433 4.52 39.14 10.84
N ASP A 434 3.96 40.34 11.05
CA ASP A 434 2.62 40.67 10.58
C ASP A 434 2.55 40.52 9.03
N GLY A 435 1.48 39.91 8.50
CA GLY A 435 1.12 40.01 7.08
C GLY A 435 1.58 38.90 6.14
N VAL A 436 1.94 37.68 6.59
CA VAL A 436 2.13 36.55 5.65
C VAL A 436 0.84 36.04 5.06
N SER A 437 -0.19 35.85 5.88
CA SER A 437 -1.50 35.48 5.37
C SER A 437 -2.03 36.53 4.39
N GLU A 438 -1.76 37.81 4.62
CA GLU A 438 -2.11 38.90 3.70
C GLU A 438 -1.31 38.83 2.39
N ARG A 439 0.02 38.69 2.44
CA ARG A 439 0.87 38.55 1.25
C ARG A 439 0.58 37.28 0.45
N LEU A 440 0.30 36.16 1.13
CA LEU A 440 -0.18 34.95 0.48
C LEU A 440 -1.53 35.20 -0.18
N ARG A 441 -2.47 35.90 0.48
CA ARG A 441 -3.77 36.27 -0.11
C ARG A 441 -3.66 37.23 -1.28
N GLU A 442 -2.64 38.09 -1.33
CA GLU A 442 -2.35 38.94 -2.49
C GLU A 442 -1.85 38.13 -3.69
N LEU A 443 -1.06 37.08 -3.43
CA LEU A 443 -0.46 36.26 -4.47
C LEU A 443 -1.37 35.14 -4.96
N PHE A 444 -2.02 34.43 -4.05
CA PHE A 444 -2.87 33.29 -4.32
C PHE A 444 -4.32 33.72 -4.51
N VAL A 445 -5.07 32.93 -5.28
CA VAL A 445 -6.51 33.11 -5.46
C VAL A 445 -7.26 32.85 -4.14
N ASP A 446 -8.43 33.45 -3.94
CA ASP A 446 -9.16 33.36 -2.66
C ASP A 446 -9.57 31.93 -2.31
N GLU A 447 -9.79 31.10 -3.33
CA GLU A 447 -10.30 29.75 -3.17
C GLU A 447 -9.31 28.81 -2.48
N VAL A 448 -8.00 29.07 -2.53
CA VAL A 448 -7.02 28.22 -1.84
C VAL A 448 -6.90 28.53 -0.35
N PHE A 449 -7.78 29.34 0.22
CA PHE A 449 -7.82 29.65 1.64
C PHE A 449 -9.08 29.04 2.27
N GLN A 450 -8.93 28.52 3.49
CA GLN A 450 -10.06 28.02 4.27
C GLN A 450 -11.00 29.18 4.66
N GLU A 451 -12.29 28.88 4.82
CA GLU A 451 -13.32 29.84 5.23
C GLU A 451 -13.32 30.16 6.74
N ASP A 452 -12.30 29.72 7.49
CA ASP A 452 -12.18 29.92 8.95
C ASP A 452 -11.57 31.28 9.33
N GLU A 453 -11.61 31.62 10.63
CA GLU A 453 -11.16 32.92 11.16
C GLU A 453 -9.66 33.19 10.91
N ASP A 454 -8.85 32.14 10.79
CA ASP A 454 -7.40 32.22 10.61
C ASP A 454 -6.97 32.24 9.13
N GLY A 455 -7.81 31.74 8.22
CA GLY A 455 -7.62 31.92 6.79
C GLY A 455 -6.37 31.25 6.24
N GLN A 456 -6.09 30.04 6.73
CA GLN A 456 -4.92 29.28 6.34
C GLN A 456 -5.04 28.73 4.92
N LEU A 457 -3.89 28.44 4.30
CA LEU A 457 -3.83 27.82 2.98
C LEU A 457 -4.49 26.42 3.03
N ASP A 458 -5.55 26.21 2.27
CA ASP A 458 -6.10 24.88 2.02
C ASP A 458 -5.17 24.13 1.07
N ARG A 459 -4.31 23.29 1.66
CA ARG A 459 -3.37 22.42 0.93
C ARG A 459 -4.09 21.56 -0.09
N GLY A 460 -5.25 21.00 0.27
CA GLY A 460 -6.06 20.17 -0.61
C GLY A 460 -6.49 20.92 -1.86
N GLU A 461 -6.93 22.16 -1.70
CA GLU A 461 -7.33 23.02 -2.81
C GLU A 461 -6.14 23.53 -3.64
N VAL A 462 -5.01 23.88 -3.02
CA VAL A 462 -3.76 24.17 -3.75
C VAL A 462 -3.39 23.01 -4.67
N PHE A 463 -3.44 21.78 -4.15
CA PHE A 463 -3.14 20.59 -4.96
C PHE A 463 -4.18 20.35 -6.04
N TYR A 464 -5.47 20.49 -5.71
CA TYR A 464 -6.54 20.34 -6.67
C TYR A 464 -6.34 21.30 -7.84
N ARG A 465 -6.03 22.57 -7.58
CA ARG A 465 -5.83 23.56 -8.63
C ARG A 465 -4.60 23.27 -9.49
N ILE A 466 -3.47 22.88 -8.89
CA ILE A 466 -2.29 22.51 -9.69
C ILE A 466 -2.59 21.26 -10.53
N ARG A 467 -3.31 20.28 -9.96
CA ARG A 467 -3.72 19.05 -10.65
C ARG A 467 -4.60 19.32 -11.87
N GLU A 468 -5.59 20.18 -11.70
CA GLU A 468 -6.56 20.53 -12.75
C GLU A 468 -6.07 21.65 -13.69
N GLY A 469 -4.85 22.17 -13.47
CA GLY A 469 -4.31 23.29 -14.25
C GLY A 469 -5.09 24.60 -14.05
N LEU A 470 -5.76 24.75 -12.91
CA LEU A 470 -6.50 25.94 -12.53
C LEU A 470 -5.55 27.06 -12.06
N PRO A 471 -5.97 28.33 -12.14
CA PRO A 471 -5.19 29.45 -11.62
C PRO A 471 -4.89 29.26 -10.13
N LEU A 472 -3.62 29.18 -9.80
CA LEU A 472 -3.14 29.15 -8.41
C LEU A 472 -2.85 30.55 -7.88
N PHE A 473 -2.32 31.41 -8.75
CA PHE A 473 -1.95 32.78 -8.45
C PHE A 473 -2.94 33.76 -9.05
N ARG A 474 -3.11 34.92 -8.41
CA ARG A 474 -3.76 36.08 -9.01
C ARG A 474 -2.96 36.57 -10.22
N ALA A 475 -3.67 37.18 -11.16
CA ALA A 475 -3.13 37.68 -12.43
C ALA A 475 -2.23 38.91 -12.24
#